data_AF-A0AAW6ZLB7-F1
#
_entry.id   AF-A0AAW6ZLB7-F1
#
_cell.length_a   1.000
_cell.length_b   1.000
_cell.length_c   1.000
_cell.angle_alpha   90.00
_cell.angle_beta   90.00
_cell.angle_gamma   90.00
#
_symmetry.space_group_name_H-M   'P 1'
#
loop_
_entity.id
_entity.type
_entity.pdbx_description
1 polymer ?
#
loop_
_entity_poly.entity_id
_entity_poly.type
_entity_poly.pdbx_seq_one_letter_code
_entity_poly.pdbx_strand_id
1 'polypeptide(L)'
;MRASLLKILREHPPVAFAGGDNGATLSLDDFAALIEAAAADAVRAGEEEERITAETLREEGSARVEQAYAMPDADSLITEGRWAGLTKGEAFAWCWALFEYEPHGFVHPNSQVRVESRAKLAQGELPSVFGYPERAKELKASGLDPRKFREHQAALGARSFGYS
;
A
#
# COMPACT_ATOMS: atom_id res chain seq x y z
N MET A 1 14.59 -0.40 25.25
CA MET A 1 14.38 0.75 26.16
C MET A 1 13.28 0.51 27.19
N ARG A 2 12.03 0.20 26.83
CA ARG A 2 10.90 0.03 27.79
C ARG A 2 11.15 -0.98 28.91
N ALA A 3 11.72 -2.14 28.61
CA ALA A 3 12.03 -3.18 29.60
C ALA A 3 13.04 -2.73 30.67
N SER A 4 13.97 -1.84 30.32
CA SER A 4 14.97 -1.30 31.25
C SER A 4 14.36 -0.29 32.22
N LEU A 5 13.36 0.48 31.79
CA LEU A 5 12.70 1.50 32.62
C LEU A 5 11.80 0.87 33.69
N LEU A 6 10.99 -0.13 33.32
CA LEU A 6 10.16 -0.88 34.28
C LEU A 6 11.01 -1.63 35.30
N LYS A 7 12.20 -2.11 34.91
CA LYS A 7 13.16 -2.74 35.82
C LYS A 7 13.69 -1.74 36.87
N ILE A 8 14.09 -0.55 36.44
CA ILE A 8 14.54 0.53 37.34
C ILE A 8 13.43 0.93 38.31
N LEU A 9 12.18 1.03 37.85
CA LEU A 9 11.02 1.35 38.71
C LEU A 9 10.67 0.24 39.71
N ARG A 10 11.04 -1.02 39.43
CA ARG A 10 10.91 -2.12 40.40
C ARG A 10 12.03 -2.12 41.44
N GLU A 11 13.25 -1.75 41.03
CA GLU A 11 14.40 -1.62 41.92
C GLU A 11 14.30 -0.37 42.82
N HIS A 12 13.61 0.67 42.36
CA HIS A 12 13.33 1.90 43.08
C HIS A 12 11.83 2.25 43.01
N PRO A 13 10.98 1.57 43.80
CA PRO A 13 9.53 1.73 43.71
C PRO A 13 9.12 3.14 44.14
N PRO A 14 8.53 3.94 43.24
CA PRO A 14 7.98 5.23 43.63
C PRO A 14 6.80 5.04 44.57
N VAL A 15 6.66 5.96 45.54
CA VAL A 15 5.67 5.88 46.62
C VAL A 15 4.23 5.98 46.10
N ALA A 16 4.02 6.65 44.97
CA ALA A 16 2.78 6.73 44.23
C ALA A 16 3.02 7.32 42.82
N PHE A 17 2.22 6.91 41.84
CA PHE A 17 2.08 7.64 40.57
C PHE A 17 0.83 8.53 40.62
N ALA A 18 0.89 9.72 40.03
CA ALA A 18 -0.30 10.54 39.87
C ALA A 18 -1.28 9.82 38.91
N GLY A 19 -2.50 9.54 39.36
CA GLY A 19 -3.59 9.14 38.47
C GLY A 19 -4.16 10.34 37.72
N GLY A 20 -5.11 10.07 36.81
CA GLY A 20 -5.80 11.11 36.04
C GLY A 20 -6.68 12.04 36.90
N ASP A 21 -7.64 12.71 36.27
CA ASP A 21 -8.43 13.84 36.81
C ASP A 21 -9.12 13.60 38.17
N ASN A 22 -9.19 12.36 38.62
CA ASN A 22 -9.84 11.92 39.84
C ASN A 22 -8.94 12.06 41.08
N GLY A 23 -7.65 12.41 40.91
CA GLY A 23 -6.68 12.62 42.00
C GLY A 23 -6.27 11.36 42.78
N ALA A 24 -6.75 10.18 42.39
CA ALA A 24 -6.36 8.91 42.98
C ALA A 24 -4.92 8.55 42.58
N THR A 25 -4.12 8.10 43.54
CA THR A 25 -2.76 7.64 43.32
C THR A 25 -2.76 6.21 42.77
N LEU A 26 -1.95 5.95 41.75
CA LEU A 26 -1.80 4.63 41.14
C LEU A 26 -0.60 3.90 41.77
N SER A 27 -0.77 2.59 42.00
CA SER A 27 0.35 1.72 42.35
C SER A 27 1.24 1.45 41.13
N LEU A 28 2.42 0.86 41.34
CA LEU A 28 3.29 0.44 40.23
C LEU A 28 2.64 -0.61 39.33
N ASP A 29 1.84 -1.50 39.90
CA ASP A 29 1.13 -2.54 39.14
C ASP A 29 -0.01 -1.93 38.31
N ASP A 30 -0.75 -0.97 38.86
CA ASP A 30 -1.78 -0.22 38.12
C ASP A 30 -1.16 0.58 36.97
N PHE A 31 -0.02 1.23 37.22
CA PHE A 31 0.71 1.97 36.20
C PHE A 31 1.27 1.06 35.09
N ALA A 32 1.80 -0.11 35.46
CA ALA A 32 2.25 -1.11 34.50
C ALA A 32 1.09 -1.61 33.62
N ALA A 33 -0.06 -1.90 34.23
CA ALA A 33 -1.26 -2.32 33.50
C ALA A 33 -1.75 -1.25 32.51
N LEU A 34 -1.69 0.03 32.88
CA LEU A 34 -2.02 1.14 31.97
C LEU A 34 -1.05 1.26 30.79
N ILE A 35 0.25 1.05 31.01
CA ILE A 35 1.24 1.04 29.91
C ILE A 35 0.96 -0.11 28.94
N GLU A 36 0.68 -1.30 29.45
CA GLU A 36 0.37 -2.46 28.62
C GLU A 36 -0.92 -2.27 27.84
N ALA A 37 -1.98 -1.76 28.48
CA ALA A 37 -3.25 -1.43 27.82
C ALA A 37 -3.05 -0.37 26.72
N ALA A 38 -2.34 0.73 27.01
CA ALA A 38 -2.06 1.76 26.02
C ALA A 38 -1.20 1.25 24.85
N ALA A 39 -0.28 0.31 25.11
CA ALA A 39 0.50 -0.33 24.05
C ALA A 39 -0.36 -1.24 23.16
N ALA A 40 -1.26 -2.02 23.76
CA ALA A 40 -2.21 -2.86 23.01
C ALA A 40 -3.20 -2.01 22.20
N ASP A 41 -3.66 -0.87 22.75
CA ASP A 41 -4.50 0.09 22.04
C ASP A 41 -3.77 0.73 20.87
N ALA A 42 -2.50 1.13 21.05
CA ALA A 42 -1.69 1.68 19.97
C ALA A 42 -1.44 0.67 18.85
N VAL A 43 -1.21 -0.60 19.16
CA VAL A 43 -1.09 -1.67 18.15
C VAL A 43 -2.40 -1.84 17.38
N ARG A 44 -3.54 -1.95 18.08
CA ARG A 44 -4.85 -2.08 17.43
C ARG A 44 -5.20 -0.87 16.58
N ALA A 45 -4.91 0.34 17.05
CA ALA A 45 -5.13 1.57 16.29
C ALA A 45 -4.24 1.60 15.02
N GLY A 46 -2.98 1.16 15.13
CA GLY A 46 -2.09 1.05 13.97
C GLY A 46 -2.57 0.01 12.96
N GLU A 47 -3.01 -1.17 13.41
CA GLU A 47 -3.58 -2.22 12.54
C GLU A 47 -4.86 -1.74 11.83
N GLU A 48 -5.71 -0.98 12.54
CA GLU A 48 -6.93 -0.38 11.97
C GLU A 48 -6.58 0.66 10.90
N GLU A 49 -5.63 1.54 11.17
CA GLU A 49 -5.15 2.56 10.22
C GLU A 49 -4.50 1.93 8.98
N GLU A 50 -3.70 0.88 9.15
CA GLU A 50 -3.13 0.10 8.06
C GLU A 50 -4.23 -0.56 7.21
N ARG A 51 -5.28 -1.11 7.85
CA ARG A 51 -6.40 -1.73 7.14
C ARG A 51 -7.19 -0.71 6.31
N ILE A 52 -7.51 0.45 6.90
CA ILE A 52 -8.20 1.54 6.20
C ILE A 52 -7.36 2.01 5.02
N THR A 53 -6.05 2.21 5.23
CA THR A 53 -5.13 2.63 4.16
C THR A 53 -5.10 1.60 3.03
N ALA A 54 -4.99 0.31 3.36
CA ALA A 54 -4.98 -0.76 2.35
C ALA A 54 -6.29 -0.86 1.57
N GLU A 55 -7.44 -0.59 2.21
CA GLU A 55 -8.73 -0.55 1.57
C GLU A 55 -8.87 0.62 0.61
N THR A 56 -8.54 1.84 1.06
CA THR A 56 -8.53 3.03 0.21
C THR A 56 -7.65 2.84 -1.02
N LEU A 57 -6.43 2.32 -0.86
CA LEU A 57 -5.53 2.07 -1.98
C LEU A 57 -6.10 1.04 -2.99
N ARG A 58 -6.81 0.03 -2.50
CA ARG A 58 -7.44 -0.99 -3.35
C ARG A 58 -8.59 -0.40 -4.16
N GLU A 59 -9.41 0.45 -3.54
CA GLU A 59 -10.50 1.15 -4.21
C GLU A 59 -9.98 2.11 -5.26
N GLU A 60 -8.98 2.92 -4.92
CA GLU A 60 -8.30 3.82 -5.84
C GLU A 60 -7.74 3.07 -7.05
N GLY A 61 -7.08 1.94 -6.83
CA GLY A 61 -6.52 1.15 -7.92
C GLY A 61 -7.58 0.56 -8.84
N SER A 62 -8.71 0.16 -8.26
CA SER A 62 -9.86 -0.31 -9.04
C SER A 62 -10.41 0.82 -9.91
N ALA A 63 -10.60 2.00 -9.33
CA ALA A 63 -11.07 3.17 -10.05
C ALA A 63 -10.13 3.56 -11.20
N ARG A 64 -8.81 3.48 -11.01
CA ARG A 64 -7.82 3.78 -12.05
C ARG A 64 -7.89 2.79 -13.22
N VAL A 65 -8.07 1.51 -12.94
CA VAL A 65 -8.26 0.48 -13.98
C VAL A 65 -9.54 0.73 -14.77
N GLU A 66 -10.65 1.02 -14.10
CA GLU A 66 -11.91 1.33 -14.79
C GLU A 66 -11.83 2.63 -15.60
N GLN A 67 -11.16 3.66 -15.08
CA GLN A 67 -10.91 4.91 -15.81
C GLN A 67 -10.12 4.67 -17.10
N ALA A 68 -9.13 3.78 -17.08
CA ALA A 68 -8.36 3.42 -18.27
C ALA A 68 -9.25 2.80 -19.36
N TYR A 69 -10.19 1.92 -18.97
CA TYR A 69 -11.16 1.35 -19.91
C TYR A 69 -12.23 2.34 -20.38
N ALA A 70 -12.50 3.39 -19.61
CA ALA A 70 -13.50 4.40 -19.93
C ALA A 70 -12.94 5.58 -20.77
N MET A 71 -11.65 5.59 -21.12
CA MET A 71 -11.07 6.66 -21.94
C MET A 71 -11.71 6.70 -23.34
N PRO A 72 -11.85 7.89 -23.97
CA PRO A 72 -12.48 8.02 -25.30
C PRO A 72 -11.84 7.18 -26.40
N ASP A 73 -10.56 6.88 -26.27
CA ASP A 73 -9.76 6.11 -27.22
C ASP A 73 -9.28 4.77 -26.64
N ALA A 74 -9.93 4.27 -25.57
CA ALA A 74 -9.55 3.05 -24.87
C ALA A 74 -9.45 1.82 -25.81
N ASP A 75 -10.35 1.71 -26.78
CA ASP A 75 -10.36 0.59 -27.74
C ASP A 75 -9.35 0.75 -28.90
N SER A 76 -8.64 1.88 -28.96
CA SER A 76 -7.64 2.12 -30.00
C SER A 76 -6.45 1.19 -29.82
N LEU A 77 -6.14 0.40 -30.85
CA LEU A 77 -4.98 -0.48 -30.86
C LEU A 77 -3.69 0.33 -30.92
N ILE A 78 -2.74 0.02 -30.03
CA ILE A 78 -1.37 0.53 -30.11
C ILE A 78 -0.62 -0.27 -31.17
N THR A 79 -0.12 0.41 -32.21
CA THR A 79 0.59 -0.23 -33.34
C THR A 79 2.11 -0.14 -33.23
N GLU A 80 2.64 0.78 -32.42
CA GLU A 80 4.07 1.05 -32.31
C GLU A 80 4.57 1.03 -30.86
N GLY A 81 5.89 0.84 -30.69
CA GLY A 81 6.54 0.84 -29.39
C GLY A 81 6.34 -0.44 -28.57
N ARG A 82 6.79 -0.42 -27.32
CA ARG A 82 6.80 -1.63 -26.46
C ARG A 82 5.41 -2.11 -26.08
N TRP A 83 4.42 -1.22 -26.07
CA TRP A 83 3.02 -1.55 -25.79
C TRP A 83 2.22 -2.02 -27.02
N ALA A 84 2.85 -2.11 -28.20
CA ALA A 84 2.17 -2.55 -29.42
C ALA A 84 1.50 -3.94 -29.25
N GLY A 85 0.28 -4.06 -29.78
CA GLY A 85 -0.55 -5.26 -29.67
C GLY A 85 -1.56 -5.26 -28.50
N LEU A 86 -1.58 -4.19 -27.70
CA LEU A 86 -2.60 -3.93 -26.68
C LEU A 86 -3.45 -2.72 -27.11
N THR A 87 -4.70 -2.67 -26.65
CA THR A 87 -5.46 -1.41 -26.76
C THR A 87 -4.94 -0.39 -25.75
N LYS A 88 -5.22 0.90 -25.96
CA LYS A 88 -4.83 1.94 -25.00
C LYS A 88 -5.42 1.66 -23.62
N GLY A 89 -6.70 1.34 -23.53
CA GLY A 89 -7.35 1.02 -22.26
C GLY A 89 -6.67 -0.14 -21.54
N GLU A 90 -6.37 -1.23 -22.26
CA GLU A 90 -5.61 -2.36 -21.70
C GLU A 90 -4.23 -1.95 -21.21
N ALA A 91 -3.49 -1.19 -21.99
CA ALA A 91 -2.13 -0.81 -21.66
C ALA A 91 -2.07 0.09 -20.42
N PHE A 92 -2.96 1.08 -20.32
CA PHE A 92 -3.08 1.93 -19.13
C PHE A 92 -3.54 1.15 -17.90
N ALA A 93 -4.53 0.26 -18.06
CA ALA A 93 -5.02 -0.59 -16.98
C ALA A 93 -3.92 -1.53 -16.44
N TRP A 94 -3.16 -2.16 -17.34
CA TRP A 94 -1.99 -2.96 -16.96
C TRP A 94 -0.94 -2.14 -16.23
N CYS A 95 -0.66 -0.94 -16.71
CA CYS A 95 0.31 -0.06 -16.06
C CYS A 95 -0.10 0.25 -14.62
N TRP A 96 -1.37 0.64 -14.39
CA TRP A 96 -1.88 0.90 -13.04
C TRP A 96 -1.83 -0.33 -12.14
N ALA A 97 -2.21 -1.51 -12.65
CA ALA A 97 -2.19 -2.75 -11.88
C ALA A 97 -0.76 -3.18 -11.51
N LEU A 98 0.20 -3.06 -12.43
CA LEU A 98 1.61 -3.40 -12.18
C LEU A 98 2.27 -2.38 -11.25
N PHE A 99 1.96 -1.08 -11.38
CA PHE A 99 2.41 -0.07 -10.41
C PHE A 99 1.88 -0.35 -8.99
N GLU A 100 0.71 -0.96 -8.84
CA GLU A 100 0.15 -1.27 -7.53
C GLU A 100 0.88 -2.44 -6.86
N TYR A 101 1.13 -3.53 -7.59
CA TYR A 101 1.54 -4.81 -6.99
C TYR A 101 2.95 -5.30 -7.35
N GLU A 102 3.51 -4.89 -8.49
CA GLU A 102 4.80 -5.40 -8.96
C GLU A 102 5.80 -4.25 -9.16
N PRO A 103 6.52 -3.80 -8.12
CA PRO A 103 7.76 -3.05 -8.31
C PRO A 103 8.77 -4.00 -8.97
N HIS A 104 8.77 -4.06 -10.30
CA HIS A 104 9.56 -5.02 -11.05
C HIS A 104 11.03 -4.56 -11.16
N GLY A 105 11.98 -5.45 -10.85
CA GLY A 105 13.42 -5.17 -10.81
C GLY A 105 13.91 -4.55 -9.49
N PHE A 106 15.20 -4.24 -9.39
CA PHE A 106 15.89 -3.63 -8.22
C PHE A 106 15.39 -2.22 -7.83
N VAL A 107 14.17 -1.87 -8.23
CA VAL A 107 13.60 -0.55 -8.11
C VAL A 107 12.86 -0.46 -6.79
N HIS A 108 13.44 0.29 -5.86
CA HIS A 108 12.80 0.57 -4.58
C HIS A 108 11.39 1.19 -4.81
N PRO A 109 10.36 0.79 -4.03
CA PRO A 109 9.00 1.33 -4.17
C PRO A 109 8.91 2.86 -4.10
N ASN A 110 9.89 3.50 -3.43
CA ASN A 110 10.00 4.96 -3.29
C ASN A 110 11.08 5.56 -4.20
N SER A 111 11.48 4.88 -5.27
CA SER A 111 12.44 5.44 -6.23
C SER A 111 11.82 6.63 -6.99
N GLN A 112 12.64 7.64 -7.24
CA GLN A 112 12.24 8.84 -8.00
C GLN A 112 11.66 8.47 -9.38
N VAL A 113 12.29 7.50 -10.08
CA VAL A 113 11.83 7.03 -11.39
C VAL A 113 10.40 6.48 -11.33
N ARG A 114 10.03 5.79 -10.25
CA ARG A 114 8.68 5.25 -10.07
C ARG A 114 7.67 6.37 -9.80
N VAL A 115 8.04 7.39 -9.02
CA VAL A 115 7.21 8.58 -8.79
C VAL A 115 6.96 9.33 -10.11
N GLU A 116 8.01 9.64 -10.86
CA GLU A 116 7.91 10.34 -12.15
C GLU A 116 7.10 9.56 -13.19
N SER A 117 7.30 8.24 -13.26
CA SER A 117 6.57 7.40 -14.20
C SER A 117 5.08 7.30 -13.87
N ARG A 118 4.72 7.28 -12.58
CA ARG A 118 3.32 7.37 -12.15
C ARG A 118 2.71 8.72 -12.46
N ALA A 119 3.45 9.81 -12.28
CA ALA A 119 2.97 11.15 -12.62
C ALA A 119 2.67 11.27 -14.13
N LYS A 120 3.54 10.71 -14.98
CA LYS A 120 3.30 10.60 -16.43
C LYS A 120 2.06 9.77 -16.75
N LEU A 121 1.91 8.62 -16.10
CA LEU A 121 0.72 7.76 -16.26
C LEU A 121 -0.57 8.51 -15.89
N ALA A 122 -0.55 9.28 -14.80
CA ALA A 122 -1.68 10.12 -14.39
C ALA A 122 -1.99 11.26 -15.38
N GLN A 123 -1.00 11.72 -16.14
CA GLN A 123 -1.15 12.74 -17.18
C GLN A 123 -1.61 12.16 -18.53
N GLY A 124 -1.86 10.84 -18.62
CA GLY A 124 -2.25 10.18 -19.86
C GLY A 124 -1.06 9.84 -20.76
N GLU A 125 0.16 9.81 -20.23
CA GLU A 125 1.34 9.30 -20.92
C GLU A 125 1.62 7.87 -20.49
N LEU A 126 1.76 6.94 -21.44
CA LEU A 126 1.97 5.52 -21.13
C LEU A 126 3.48 5.23 -20.93
N PRO A 127 3.95 5.00 -19.70
CA PRO A 127 5.37 4.80 -19.45
C PRO A 127 5.81 3.40 -19.89
N SER A 128 7.02 3.29 -20.45
CA SER A 128 7.63 2.02 -20.87
C SER A 128 8.79 1.64 -19.95
N VAL A 129 8.51 1.57 -18.65
CA VAL A 129 9.49 1.37 -17.57
C VAL A 129 9.37 -0.02 -16.96
N PHE A 130 10.43 -0.45 -16.27
CA PHE A 130 10.45 -1.66 -15.42
C PHE A 130 10.05 -2.98 -16.10
N GLY A 131 10.10 -3.04 -17.44
CA GLY A 131 9.64 -4.22 -18.19
C GLY A 131 8.13 -4.45 -18.13
N TYR A 132 7.35 -3.46 -17.68
CA TYR A 132 5.89 -3.56 -17.61
C TYR A 132 5.20 -3.89 -18.94
N PRO A 133 5.63 -3.36 -20.11
CA PRO A 133 5.00 -3.74 -21.38
C PRO A 133 5.12 -5.24 -21.66
N GLU A 134 6.29 -5.82 -21.42
CA GLU A 134 6.54 -7.25 -21.61
C GLU A 134 5.75 -8.07 -20.58
N ARG A 135 5.80 -7.65 -19.31
CA ARG A 135 5.08 -8.31 -18.23
C ARG A 135 3.56 -8.32 -18.46
N ALA A 136 3.00 -7.22 -18.94
CA ALA A 136 1.59 -7.12 -19.31
C ALA A 136 1.22 -8.09 -20.44
N LYS A 137 2.08 -8.23 -21.45
CA LYS A 137 1.88 -9.18 -22.56
C LYS A 137 1.97 -10.63 -22.09
N GLU A 138 2.92 -10.96 -21.21
CA GLU A 138 3.03 -12.28 -20.59
C GLU A 138 1.76 -12.64 -19.80
N LEU A 139 1.29 -11.72 -18.94
CA LEU A 139 0.08 -11.92 -18.16
C LEU A 139 -1.15 -12.07 -19.07
N LYS A 140 -1.29 -11.24 -20.10
CA LYS A 140 -2.36 -11.37 -21.10
C LYS A 140 -2.28 -12.71 -21.84
N ALA A 141 -1.09 -13.15 -22.24
CA ALA A 141 -0.90 -14.45 -22.90
C ALA A 141 -1.25 -15.63 -21.97
N SER A 142 -1.11 -15.46 -20.65
CA SER A 142 -1.57 -16.43 -19.65
C SER A 142 -3.09 -16.41 -19.40
N GLY A 143 -3.83 -15.51 -20.06
CA GLY A 143 -5.29 -15.37 -19.92
C GLY A 143 -5.74 -14.46 -18.78
N LEU A 144 -4.81 -13.74 -18.14
CA LEU A 144 -5.13 -12.72 -17.15
C LEU A 144 -5.43 -11.39 -17.83
N ASP A 145 -6.33 -10.63 -17.22
CA ASP A 145 -6.55 -9.22 -17.51
C ASP A 145 -6.18 -8.40 -16.25
N PRO A 146 -6.07 -7.06 -16.35
CA PRO A 146 -5.71 -6.21 -15.22
C PRO A 146 -6.62 -6.38 -14.00
N ARG A 147 -7.93 -6.62 -14.20
CA ARG A 147 -8.89 -6.78 -13.09
C ARG A 147 -8.62 -8.08 -12.34
N LYS A 148 -8.57 -9.20 -13.06
CA LYS A 148 -8.28 -10.53 -12.50
C LYS A 148 -6.91 -10.61 -11.85
N PHE A 149 -5.92 -9.96 -12.45
CA PHE A 149 -4.59 -9.88 -11.86
C PHE A 149 -4.64 -9.20 -10.48
N ARG A 150 -5.32 -8.06 -10.35
CA ARG A 150 -5.47 -7.37 -9.06
C ARG A 150 -6.23 -8.21 -8.05
N GLU A 151 -7.32 -8.86 -8.46
CA GLU A 151 -8.07 -9.79 -7.61
C GLU A 151 -7.18 -10.93 -7.09
N HIS A 152 -6.35 -11.52 -7.96
CA HIS A 152 -5.41 -12.56 -7.57
C HIS A 152 -4.35 -12.04 -6.59
N GLN A 153 -3.78 -10.86 -6.83
CA GLN A 153 -2.79 -10.27 -5.93
C GLN A 153 -3.40 -9.96 -4.55
N ALA A 154 -4.61 -9.42 -4.52
CA ALA A 154 -5.34 -9.19 -3.28
C ALA A 154 -5.63 -10.51 -2.53
N ALA A 155 -6.06 -11.55 -3.23
CA ALA A 155 -6.31 -12.88 -2.64
C ALA A 155 -5.03 -13.53 -2.08
N LEU A 156 -3.87 -13.25 -2.67
CA LEU A 156 -2.57 -13.69 -2.18
C LEU A 156 -2.02 -12.86 -1.01
N GLY A 157 -2.73 -11.80 -0.59
CA GLY A 157 -2.26 -10.88 0.44
C GLY A 157 -1.04 -10.06 0.00
N ALA A 158 -0.87 -9.85 -1.31
CA ALA A 158 0.25 -9.07 -1.84
C ALA A 158 0.19 -7.63 -1.33
N ARG A 159 1.34 -7.10 -0.94
CA ARG A 159 1.44 -5.70 -0.50
C ARG A 159 1.15 -4.77 -1.67
N SER A 160 0.13 -3.93 -1.53
CA SER A 160 -0.10 -2.80 -2.42
C SER A 160 0.87 -1.66 -2.08
N PHE A 161 1.50 -1.08 -3.10
CA PHE A 161 2.39 0.07 -2.97
C PHE A 161 1.69 1.41 -3.25
N GLY A 162 0.37 1.37 -3.44
CA GLY A 162 -0.49 2.54 -3.59
C GLY A 162 -0.11 3.52 -4.71
N TYR A 163 -0.79 4.67 -4.68
CA TYR A 163 -0.71 5.72 -5.70
C TYR A 163 -0.27 7.10 -5.18
N SER A 164 -0.07 7.25 -3.86
CA SER A 164 0.46 8.43 -3.18
C SER A 164 1.98 8.47 -3.13
#